data_AF-A0A525WGT0-F1
#
_entry.id   AF-A0A525WGT0-F1
#
_cell.length_a   1.000
_cell.length_b   1.000
_cell.length_c   1.000
_cell.angle_alpha   90.00
_cell.angle_beta   90.00
_cell.angle_gamma   90.00
#
_symmetry.space_group_name_H-M   'P 1'
#
loop_
_entity.id
_entity.type
_entity.pdbx_description
1 polymer ?
#
loop_
_entity_poly.entity_id
_entity_poly.type
_entity_poly.pdbx_seq_one_letter_code
_entity_poly.pdbx_strand_id
1 'polypeptide(L)'
;MSDLGLLKERAKYKKLCIEFEALQVAVQVATIESNRAAKQAISELEMLKKTEIRKRNHILESKISRIRKEFGAKVPNSVFVQLSAQTRAIPGKDFLVPKFFIKHYFLNYGKVFPGFDLLPEHASIGLHDGTERESVGEIEVYLLEAKLYEDMCGLFNLAKEIAGRVSAHKQGKSKTDSKKLEACCRGTATSAFYFVESYLNGLAYDHYVTHRKTLDEKDKQILTEWDIQKDCPRYLSLREKILQYPRIILGSTHPPLQESNSAEVKFLLERVKVLRDAIAHPSPGPNLITMEPGKERELFNTEFSEVEPIVDNSITLVRKIEKLIQGNDLRLDWLHDRGGDGFFPDVIFR
;
A
#
# COMPACT_ATOMS: atom_id res chain seq x y z
N MET A 1 12.16 52.75 -15.90
CA MET A 1 11.26 51.80 -16.61
C MET A 1 11.96 50.52 -17.10
N SER A 2 13.29 50.45 -17.24
CA SER A 2 14.01 49.24 -17.68
C SER A 2 14.00 48.08 -16.66
N ASP A 3 13.89 48.38 -15.37
CA ASP A 3 14.06 47.41 -14.29
C ASP A 3 12.84 46.51 -14.05
N LEU A 4 11.62 47.07 -14.15
CA LEU A 4 10.37 46.31 -14.00
C LEU A 4 10.24 45.17 -15.02
N GLY A 5 10.75 45.39 -16.24
CA GLY A 5 10.75 44.37 -17.28
C GLY A 5 11.74 43.23 -17.01
N LEU A 6 12.86 43.49 -16.33
CA LEU A 6 13.82 42.46 -15.94
C LEU A 6 13.28 41.64 -14.77
N LEU A 7 12.69 42.30 -13.76
CA LEU A 7 12.05 41.65 -12.61
C LEU A 7 10.94 40.66 -13.04
N LYS A 8 10.10 41.04 -14.02
CA LYS A 8 9.07 40.15 -14.57
C LYS A 8 9.66 38.89 -15.22
N GLU A 9 10.74 39.02 -16.00
CA GLU A 9 11.38 37.89 -16.66
C GLU A 9 12.06 36.96 -15.64
N ARG A 10 12.67 37.51 -14.58
CA ARG A 10 13.25 36.74 -13.47
C ARG A 10 12.17 35.98 -12.70
N ALA A 11 11.05 36.62 -12.37
CA ALA A 11 9.93 35.96 -11.70
C ALA A 11 9.35 34.82 -12.55
N LYS A 12 9.18 35.04 -13.86
CA LYS A 12 8.77 34.01 -14.81
C LYS A 12 9.75 32.83 -14.83
N TYR A 13 11.05 33.11 -14.88
CA TYR A 13 12.08 32.08 -14.88
C TYR A 13 12.05 31.23 -13.60
N LYS A 14 12.00 31.86 -12.42
CA LYS A 14 11.87 31.15 -11.14
C LYS A 14 10.65 30.23 -11.12
N LYS A 15 9.50 30.74 -11.58
CA LYS A 15 8.27 29.95 -11.71
C LYS A 15 8.47 28.74 -12.63
N LEU A 16 9.06 28.94 -13.82
CA LEU A 16 9.30 27.85 -14.77
C LEU A 16 10.28 26.80 -14.24
N CYS A 17 11.32 27.19 -13.49
CA CYS A 17 12.21 26.23 -12.82
C CYS A 17 11.42 25.36 -11.84
N ILE A 18 10.60 25.97 -10.99
CA ILE A 18 9.78 25.24 -10.01
C ILE A 18 8.80 24.28 -10.70
N GLU A 19 8.12 24.74 -11.76
CA GLU A 19 7.19 23.89 -12.52
C GLU A 19 7.91 22.75 -13.25
N PHE A 20 9.10 23.01 -13.79
CA PHE A 20 9.90 21.99 -14.47
C PHE A 20 10.40 20.94 -13.48
N GLU A 21 10.98 21.34 -12.34
CA GLU A 21 11.39 20.42 -11.27
C GLU A 21 10.21 19.58 -10.75
N ALA A 22 9.06 20.22 -10.53
CA ALA A 22 7.87 19.54 -10.05
C ALA A 22 7.38 18.46 -11.02
N LEU A 23 7.44 18.73 -12.32
CA LEU A 23 7.16 17.73 -13.35
C LEU A 23 8.20 16.61 -13.35
N GLN A 24 9.49 16.92 -13.14
CA GLN A 24 10.54 15.90 -13.05
C GLN A 24 10.32 14.95 -11.86
N VAL A 25 9.88 15.48 -10.71
CA VAL A 25 9.47 14.67 -9.54
C VAL A 25 8.28 13.79 -9.90
N ALA A 26 7.22 14.38 -10.48
CA ALA A 26 5.99 13.65 -10.81
C ALA A 26 6.21 12.51 -11.82
N VAL A 27 7.17 12.67 -12.74
CA VAL A 27 7.56 11.64 -13.73
C VAL A 27 8.84 10.89 -13.34
N GLN A 28 9.27 11.00 -12.07
CA GLN A 28 10.34 10.19 -11.47
C GLN A 28 11.74 10.32 -12.09
N VAL A 29 12.00 11.43 -12.81
CA VAL A 29 13.30 11.70 -13.43
C VAL A 29 14.15 12.72 -12.66
N ALA A 30 13.70 13.15 -11.48
CA ALA A 30 14.47 14.01 -10.60
C ALA A 30 15.61 13.21 -9.92
N THR A 31 16.83 13.75 -9.96
CA THR A 31 18.04 13.20 -9.35
C THR A 31 18.78 14.26 -8.54
N ILE A 32 19.80 13.84 -7.79
CA ILE A 32 20.70 14.76 -7.06
C ILE A 32 21.30 15.79 -8.03
N GLU A 33 21.73 15.35 -9.20
CA GLU A 33 22.33 16.21 -10.22
C GLU A 33 21.31 17.21 -10.77
N SER A 34 20.10 16.78 -11.12
CA SER A 34 19.08 17.70 -11.65
C SER A 34 18.67 18.75 -10.62
N ASN A 35 18.55 18.34 -9.36
CA ASN A 35 18.24 19.24 -8.25
C ASN A 35 19.37 20.24 -7.99
N ARG A 36 20.63 19.81 -8.05
CA ARG A 36 21.80 20.70 -7.92
C ARG A 36 21.84 21.71 -9.07
N ALA A 37 21.65 21.24 -10.30
CA ALA A 37 21.65 22.07 -11.49
C ALA A 37 20.54 23.14 -11.43
N ALA A 38 19.35 22.78 -10.93
CA ALA A 38 18.25 23.72 -10.83
C ALA A 38 18.49 24.78 -9.73
N LYS A 39 19.03 24.38 -8.56
CA LYS A 39 19.47 25.33 -7.51
C LYS A 39 20.53 26.30 -8.02
N GLN A 40 21.54 25.81 -8.74
CA GLN A 40 22.58 26.64 -9.35
C GLN A 40 22.00 27.59 -10.40
N ALA A 41 21.09 27.10 -11.24
CA ALA A 41 20.44 27.92 -12.27
C ALA A 41 19.61 29.07 -11.67
N ILE A 42 19.05 28.89 -10.46
CA ILE A 42 18.34 29.93 -9.71
C ILE A 42 19.32 30.92 -9.05
N SER A 43 20.45 30.44 -8.48
CA SER A 43 21.42 31.33 -7.82
C SER A 43 22.14 32.25 -8.81
N GLU A 44 22.40 31.78 -10.04
CA GLU A 44 23.04 32.58 -11.10
C GLU A 44 22.12 33.64 -11.72
N LEU A 45 20.82 33.61 -11.44
CA LEU A 45 19.80 34.41 -12.13
C LEU A 45 20.03 35.92 -12.03
N GLU A 46 20.56 36.40 -10.91
CA GLU A 46 20.81 37.83 -10.67
C GLU A 46 21.92 38.38 -11.58
N MET A 47 22.83 37.53 -12.05
CA MET A 47 23.95 37.91 -12.93
C MET A 47 23.58 37.89 -14.42
N LEU A 48 22.41 37.36 -14.78
CA LEU A 48 22.01 37.19 -16.18
C LEU A 48 21.40 38.46 -16.77
N LYS A 49 21.74 38.72 -18.04
CA LYS A 49 21.11 39.76 -18.86
C LYS A 49 19.68 39.36 -19.23
N LYS A 50 18.80 40.33 -19.42
CA LYS A 50 17.38 40.13 -19.79
C LYS A 50 17.20 39.22 -21.02
N THR A 51 18.04 39.40 -22.04
CA THR A 51 18.01 38.61 -23.29
C THR A 51 18.30 37.14 -23.03
N GLU A 52 19.24 36.84 -22.15
CA GLU A 52 19.60 35.48 -21.76
C GLU A 52 18.48 34.82 -20.95
N ILE A 53 17.87 35.56 -20.00
CA ILE A 53 16.73 35.06 -19.22
C ILE A 53 15.56 34.70 -20.14
N ARG A 54 15.26 35.52 -21.15
CA ARG A 54 14.21 35.22 -22.16
C ARG A 54 14.51 33.94 -22.94
N LYS A 55 15.76 33.75 -23.35
CA LYS A 55 16.19 32.52 -24.03
C LYS A 55 16.00 31.30 -23.13
N ARG A 56 16.41 31.39 -21.87
CA ARG A 56 16.23 30.31 -20.88
C ARG A 56 14.75 30.04 -20.56
N ASN A 57 13.91 31.07 -20.47
CA ASN A 57 12.46 30.96 -20.33
C ASN A 57 11.86 30.13 -21.48
N HIS A 58 12.20 30.46 -22.73
CA HIS A 58 11.71 29.73 -23.90
C HIS A 58 12.16 28.25 -23.87
N ILE A 59 13.41 27.99 -23.46
CA ILE A 59 13.93 26.62 -23.34
C ILE A 59 13.14 25.84 -22.29
N LEU A 60 12.89 26.41 -21.11
CA LEU A 60 12.12 25.75 -20.05
C LEU A 60 10.66 25.51 -20.46
N GLU A 61 10.00 26.48 -21.09
CA GLU A 61 8.65 26.31 -21.63
C GLU A 61 8.59 25.15 -22.63
N SER A 62 9.59 25.05 -23.50
CA SER A 62 9.69 23.96 -24.47
C SER A 62 9.90 22.60 -23.79
N LYS A 63 10.76 22.54 -22.75
CA LYS A 63 10.98 21.32 -21.96
C LYS A 63 9.72 20.88 -21.21
N ILE A 64 9.04 21.81 -20.53
CA ILE A 64 7.77 21.57 -19.83
C ILE A 64 6.72 21.06 -20.81
N SER A 65 6.54 21.76 -21.94
CA SER A 65 5.58 21.38 -22.98
C SER A 65 5.87 19.97 -23.52
N ARG A 66 7.15 19.63 -23.73
CA ARG A 66 7.57 18.30 -24.17
C ARG A 66 7.19 17.22 -23.14
N ILE A 67 7.56 17.37 -21.87
CA ILE A 67 7.22 16.41 -20.81
C ILE A 67 5.70 16.24 -20.71
N ARG A 68 4.95 17.35 -20.68
CA ARG A 68 3.48 17.32 -20.62
C ARG A 68 2.88 16.56 -21.79
N LYS A 69 3.38 16.78 -23.01
CA LYS A 69 2.90 16.08 -24.21
C LYS A 69 3.28 14.60 -24.19
N GLU A 70 4.51 14.29 -23.81
CA GLU A 70 5.07 12.94 -23.81
C GLU A 70 4.31 11.98 -22.89
N PHE A 71 4.04 12.43 -21.66
CA PHE A 71 3.32 11.66 -20.62
C PHE A 71 1.81 11.95 -20.58
N GLY A 72 1.33 12.88 -21.41
CA GLY A 72 -0.08 13.26 -21.50
C GLY A 72 -0.62 13.85 -20.20
N ALA A 73 0.04 14.87 -19.66
CA ALA A 73 -0.36 15.54 -18.43
C ALA A 73 -1.71 16.26 -18.59
N LYS A 74 -2.69 15.89 -17.76
CA LYS A 74 -4.08 16.36 -17.79
C LYS A 74 -4.36 17.54 -16.87
N VAL A 75 -3.56 17.69 -15.81
CA VAL A 75 -3.75 18.74 -14.78
C VAL A 75 -2.81 19.93 -14.99
N PRO A 76 -3.15 21.12 -14.45
CA PRO A 76 -2.25 22.29 -14.48
C PRO A 76 -0.93 22.05 -13.73
N ASN A 77 0.12 22.80 -14.10
CA ASN A 77 1.44 22.69 -13.45
C ASN A 77 1.40 22.97 -11.94
N SER A 78 0.48 23.82 -11.48
CA SER A 78 0.31 24.11 -10.06
C SER A 78 0.00 22.88 -9.21
N VAL A 79 -0.69 21.87 -9.76
CA VAL A 79 -0.96 20.61 -9.07
C VAL A 79 0.34 19.82 -8.86
N PHE A 80 1.20 19.76 -9.88
CA PHE A 80 2.51 19.12 -9.75
C PHE A 80 3.42 19.87 -8.76
N VAL A 81 3.35 21.20 -8.74
CA VAL A 81 4.10 22.00 -7.75
C VAL A 81 3.65 21.69 -6.33
N GLN A 82 2.35 21.55 -6.08
CA GLN A 82 1.82 21.13 -4.77
C GLN A 82 2.29 19.73 -4.40
N LEU A 83 2.22 18.79 -5.35
CA LEU A 83 2.69 17.42 -5.16
C LEU A 83 4.18 17.36 -4.79
N SER A 84 5.02 18.09 -5.53
CA SER A 84 6.45 18.19 -5.24
C SER A 84 6.73 18.85 -3.89
N ALA A 85 5.93 19.83 -3.47
CA ALA A 85 6.04 20.42 -2.14
C ALA A 85 5.68 19.43 -1.03
N GLN A 86 4.67 18.58 -1.23
CA GLN A 86 4.32 17.50 -0.29
C GLN A 86 5.45 16.47 -0.18
N THR A 87 6.06 16.06 -1.29
CA THR A 87 7.21 15.15 -1.26
C THR A 87 8.38 15.74 -0.47
N ARG A 88 8.71 17.01 -0.70
CA ARG A 88 9.80 17.69 0.02
C ARG A 88 9.52 17.92 1.51
N ALA A 89 8.25 17.85 1.93
CA ALA A 89 7.88 17.99 3.33
C ALA A 89 8.20 16.74 4.16
N ILE A 90 8.55 15.62 3.52
CA ILE A 90 8.93 14.35 4.16
C ILE A 90 10.30 13.83 3.66
N PRO A 91 11.41 14.51 3.99
CA PRO A 91 12.75 14.12 3.52
C PRO A 91 13.09 12.66 3.86
N GLY A 92 13.73 11.97 2.93
CA GLY A 92 14.13 10.56 3.06
C GLY A 92 12.97 9.55 3.05
N LYS A 93 11.78 9.99 2.63
CA LYS A 93 10.60 9.12 2.50
C LYS A 93 9.86 9.41 1.21
N ASP A 94 9.22 8.37 0.69
CA ASP A 94 8.36 8.49 -0.47
C ASP A 94 7.01 9.11 -0.11
N PHE A 95 6.57 10.03 -0.96
CA PHE A 95 5.18 10.49 -0.95
C PHE A 95 4.31 9.52 -1.76
N LEU A 96 3.47 8.78 -1.07
CA LEU A 96 2.66 7.72 -1.66
C LEU A 96 1.45 8.29 -2.41
N VAL A 97 1.33 7.99 -3.70
CA VAL A 97 0.20 8.41 -4.53
C VAL A 97 -0.48 7.19 -5.15
N PRO A 98 -1.77 6.92 -4.85
CA PRO A 98 -2.49 5.83 -5.49
C PRO A 98 -2.52 5.94 -7.02
N LYS A 99 -2.42 4.81 -7.71
CA LYS A 99 -2.49 4.67 -9.18
C LYS A 99 -3.68 5.41 -9.74
N PHE A 100 -4.85 5.29 -9.11
CA PHE A 100 -6.05 5.98 -9.53
C PHE A 100 -5.84 7.49 -9.68
N PHE A 101 -5.14 8.16 -8.74
CA PHE A 101 -4.84 9.59 -8.84
C PHE A 101 -3.80 9.88 -9.93
N ILE A 102 -2.79 9.04 -10.10
CA ILE A 102 -1.82 9.19 -11.20
C ILE A 102 -2.53 9.11 -12.56
N LYS A 103 -3.52 8.21 -12.71
CA LYS A 103 -4.40 8.17 -13.88
C LYS A 103 -5.24 9.43 -14.05
N HIS A 104 -5.49 10.24 -13.02
CA HIS A 104 -6.11 11.56 -13.19
C HIS A 104 -5.11 12.60 -13.69
N TYR A 105 -3.83 12.45 -13.33
CA TYR A 105 -2.77 13.39 -13.69
C TYR A 105 -2.18 13.16 -15.07
N PHE A 106 -2.09 11.91 -15.51
CA PHE A 106 -1.40 11.50 -16.75
C PHE A 106 -2.23 10.53 -17.59
N LEU A 107 -2.04 10.58 -18.91
CA LEU A 107 -2.61 9.60 -19.85
C LEU A 107 -1.66 8.44 -20.12
N ASN A 108 -0.35 8.70 -20.16
CA ASN A 108 0.66 7.75 -20.63
C ASN A 108 1.71 7.44 -19.54
N TYR A 109 1.27 7.24 -18.29
CA TYR A 109 2.20 7.00 -17.18
C TYR A 109 2.95 5.66 -17.31
N GLY A 110 2.43 4.71 -18.09
CA GLY A 110 3.16 3.48 -18.44
C GLY A 110 4.50 3.70 -19.15
N LYS A 111 4.76 4.90 -19.67
CA LYS A 111 6.10 5.30 -20.18
C LYS A 111 7.10 5.61 -19.07
N VAL A 112 6.61 6.04 -17.90
CA VAL A 112 7.44 6.26 -16.71
C VAL A 112 7.70 4.92 -16.02
N PHE A 113 6.65 4.12 -15.87
CA PHE A 113 6.70 2.82 -15.20
C PHE A 113 6.15 1.70 -16.11
N PRO A 114 7.01 0.95 -16.81
CA PRO A 114 6.59 -0.23 -17.58
C PRO A 114 5.91 -1.24 -16.66
N GLY A 115 4.61 -1.51 -16.89
CA GLY A 115 3.79 -2.35 -16.00
C GLY A 115 2.77 -1.58 -15.16
N PHE A 116 2.76 -0.24 -15.21
CA PHE A 116 1.77 0.60 -14.50
C PHE A 116 0.33 0.14 -14.72
N ASP A 117 -0.03 -0.28 -15.94
CA ASP A 117 -1.39 -0.71 -16.25
C ASP A 117 -1.79 -2.02 -15.59
N LEU A 118 -0.84 -2.89 -15.22
CA LEU A 118 -1.08 -4.17 -14.54
C LEU A 118 -1.37 -4.00 -13.04
N LEU A 119 -0.98 -2.87 -12.45
CA LEU A 119 -1.16 -2.63 -11.02
C LEU A 119 -2.65 -2.49 -10.60
N PRO A 120 -3.00 -2.81 -9.34
CA PRO A 120 -4.28 -2.39 -8.73
C PRO A 120 -4.51 -0.87 -8.78
N GLU A 121 -5.76 -0.42 -8.78
CA GLU A 121 -6.07 1.03 -8.71
C GLU A 121 -5.67 1.66 -7.36
N HIS A 122 -5.73 0.88 -6.28
CA HIS A 122 -5.27 1.28 -4.95
C HIS A 122 -3.75 1.21 -4.77
N ALA A 123 -3.00 0.64 -5.74
CA ALA A 123 -1.54 0.55 -5.65
C ALA A 123 -0.93 1.93 -5.49
N SER A 124 -0.12 2.12 -4.45
CA SER A 124 0.52 3.41 -4.18
C SER A 124 1.89 3.46 -4.83
N ILE A 125 2.14 4.50 -5.60
CA ILE A 125 3.44 4.76 -6.22
C ILE A 125 4.20 5.74 -5.34
N GLY A 126 5.40 5.37 -4.92
CA GLY A 126 6.25 6.23 -4.12
C GLY A 126 6.87 7.34 -4.96
N LEU A 127 6.56 8.60 -4.68
CA LEU A 127 7.20 9.75 -5.32
C LEU A 127 8.35 10.26 -4.45
N HIS A 128 9.55 10.30 -5.02
CA HIS A 128 10.75 10.85 -4.38
C HIS A 128 11.09 12.23 -4.95
N ASP A 129 11.56 13.17 -4.12
CA ASP A 129 11.92 14.53 -4.57
C ASP A 129 13.26 14.61 -5.33
N GLY A 130 13.88 13.46 -5.56
CA GLY A 130 15.21 13.30 -6.17
C GLY A 130 16.40 13.76 -5.32
N THR A 131 16.25 14.08 -4.03
CA THR A 131 17.37 14.60 -3.21
C THR A 131 18.38 13.54 -2.78
N GLU A 132 17.98 12.27 -2.79
CA GLU A 132 18.80 11.11 -2.40
C GLU A 132 18.95 10.10 -3.56
N ARG A 133 18.28 10.35 -4.69
CA ARG A 133 18.27 9.46 -5.83
C ARG A 133 19.46 9.71 -6.75
N GLU A 134 20.36 8.74 -6.85
CA GLU A 134 21.56 8.79 -7.70
C GLU A 134 21.22 8.59 -9.19
N SER A 135 20.26 7.72 -9.51
CA SER A 135 19.89 7.41 -10.90
C SER A 135 18.38 7.34 -11.10
N VAL A 136 17.91 7.57 -12.33
CA VAL A 136 16.50 7.47 -12.70
C VAL A 136 16.07 6.01 -12.73
N GLY A 137 14.87 5.70 -12.24
CA GLY A 137 14.15 4.48 -12.66
C GLY A 137 13.69 3.53 -11.55
N GLU A 138 14.13 3.71 -10.30
CA GLU A 138 13.59 2.91 -9.19
C GLU A 138 12.27 3.52 -8.74
N ILE A 139 11.17 2.88 -9.14
CA ILE A 139 9.82 3.26 -8.75
C ILE A 139 9.33 2.19 -7.79
N GLU A 140 9.16 2.59 -6.54
CA GLU A 140 8.62 1.71 -5.52
C GLU A 140 7.09 1.70 -5.60
N VAL A 141 6.54 0.50 -5.49
CA VAL A 141 5.10 0.25 -5.49
C VAL A 141 4.73 -0.35 -4.15
N TYR A 142 3.74 0.23 -3.52
CA TYR A 142 3.30 -0.12 -2.18
C TYR A 142 1.86 -0.63 -2.23
N LEU A 143 1.66 -1.82 -1.68
CA LEU A 143 0.35 -2.42 -1.42
C LEU A 143 0.24 -2.66 0.09
N LEU A 144 -0.88 -2.24 0.69
CA LEU A 144 -1.09 -2.37 2.13
C LEU A 144 -1.12 -3.84 2.54
N GLU A 145 -1.78 -4.67 1.73
CA GLU A 145 -1.86 -6.11 1.94
C GLU A 145 -0.52 -6.81 1.74
N ALA A 146 0.30 -6.38 0.77
CA ALA A 146 1.64 -6.94 0.60
C ALA A 146 2.51 -6.62 1.82
N LYS A 147 2.39 -5.40 2.35
CA LYS A 147 3.12 -5.03 3.56
C LYS A 147 2.72 -5.86 4.79
N LEU A 148 1.43 -6.08 4.97
CA LEU A 148 0.91 -6.92 6.06
C LEU A 148 1.28 -8.40 5.88
N TYR A 149 1.36 -8.86 4.63
CA TYR A 149 1.87 -10.19 4.29
C TYR A 149 3.37 -10.33 4.61
N GLU A 150 4.21 -9.34 4.29
CA GLU A 150 5.62 -9.32 4.69
C GLU A 150 5.77 -9.38 6.21
N ASP A 151 5.01 -8.57 6.95
CA ASP A 151 5.04 -8.57 8.41
C ASP A 151 4.64 -9.94 8.98
N MET A 152 3.60 -10.56 8.40
CA MET A 152 3.20 -11.93 8.74
C MET A 152 4.34 -12.93 8.49
N CYS A 153 5.00 -12.86 7.33
CA CYS A 153 6.09 -13.77 6.97
C CYS A 153 7.32 -13.61 7.88
N GLY A 154 7.71 -12.37 8.17
CA GLY A 154 8.86 -12.06 9.02
C GLY A 154 8.63 -12.53 10.46
N LEU A 155 7.44 -12.26 11.01
CA LEU A 155 7.06 -12.73 12.35
C LEU A 155 6.96 -14.26 12.41
N PHE A 156 6.45 -14.90 11.35
CA PHE A 156 6.37 -16.35 11.25
C PHE A 156 7.76 -16.99 11.26
N ASN A 157 8.68 -16.50 10.41
CA ASN A 157 10.06 -17.00 10.34
C ASN A 157 10.74 -16.88 11.71
N LEU A 158 10.62 -15.71 12.35
CA LEU A 158 11.18 -15.49 13.69
C LEU A 158 10.56 -16.42 14.74
N ALA A 159 9.23 -16.63 14.72
CA ALA A 159 8.55 -17.57 15.61
C ALA A 159 9.08 -18.99 15.43
N LYS A 160 9.26 -19.44 14.18
CA LYS A 160 9.77 -20.78 13.85
C LYS A 160 11.19 -21.00 14.38
N GLU A 161 12.09 -20.02 14.22
CA GLU A 161 13.44 -20.08 14.78
C GLU A 161 13.42 -20.21 16.31
N ILE A 162 12.60 -19.39 16.97
CA ILE A 162 12.46 -19.43 18.42
C ILE A 162 11.89 -20.78 18.87
N ALA A 163 10.86 -21.30 18.19
CA ALA A 163 10.25 -22.59 18.49
C ALA A 163 11.25 -23.74 18.38
N GLY A 164 12.14 -23.72 17.38
CA GLY A 164 13.24 -24.68 17.26
C GLY A 164 14.19 -24.65 18.45
N ARG A 165 14.55 -23.45 18.92
CA ARG A 165 15.41 -23.28 20.11
C ARG A 165 14.72 -23.75 21.40
N VAL A 166 13.45 -23.40 21.60
CA VAL A 166 12.65 -23.82 22.75
C VAL A 166 12.54 -25.35 22.80
N SER A 167 12.34 -25.99 21.65
CA SER A 167 12.23 -27.46 21.55
C SER A 167 13.56 -28.17 21.83
N ALA A 168 14.70 -27.57 21.48
CA ALA A 168 16.03 -28.15 21.69
C ALA A 168 16.48 -28.13 23.16
N HIS A 169 15.97 -27.20 23.98
CA HIS A 169 16.37 -27.06 25.38
C HIS A 169 15.61 -28.06 26.29
N LYS A 170 16.18 -29.27 26.45
CA LYS A 170 15.62 -30.33 27.31
C LYS A 170 15.67 -30.02 28.82
N GLN A 171 16.48 -29.06 29.26
CA GLN A 171 16.63 -28.67 30.67
C GLN A 171 16.49 -27.15 30.81
N GLY A 172 15.31 -26.71 31.24
CA GLY A 172 14.99 -25.31 31.51
C GLY A 172 14.55 -24.54 30.27
N LYS A 173 13.23 -24.42 30.05
CA LYS A 173 12.68 -23.50 29.05
C LYS A 173 13.19 -22.08 29.35
N SER A 174 13.91 -21.48 28.41
CA SER A 174 14.23 -20.05 28.45
C SER A 174 12.91 -19.28 28.51
N LYS A 175 12.61 -18.69 29.68
CA LYS A 175 11.39 -17.88 29.89
C LYS A 175 11.33 -16.74 28.88
N THR A 176 12.49 -16.18 28.53
CA THR A 176 12.61 -15.12 27.53
C THR A 176 12.20 -15.61 26.15
N ASP A 177 12.69 -16.76 25.71
CA ASP A 177 12.34 -17.31 24.39
C ASP A 177 10.88 -17.74 24.32
N SER A 178 10.33 -18.27 25.42
CA SER A 178 8.89 -18.62 25.49
C SER A 178 8.02 -17.37 25.30
N LYS A 179 8.30 -16.27 26.03
CA LYS A 179 7.58 -15.00 25.88
C LYS A 179 7.74 -14.37 24.49
N LYS A 180 8.93 -14.45 23.90
CA LYS A 180 9.18 -13.98 22.53
C LYS A 180 8.40 -14.81 21.52
N LEU A 181 8.37 -16.13 21.67
CA LEU A 181 7.61 -17.03 20.82
C LEU A 181 6.12 -16.69 20.85
N GLU A 182 5.53 -16.59 22.04
CA GLU A 182 4.12 -16.20 22.22
C GLU A 182 3.81 -14.85 21.56
N ALA A 183 4.69 -13.85 21.74
CA ALA A 183 4.53 -12.54 21.11
C ALA A 183 4.59 -12.63 19.57
N CYS A 184 5.54 -13.39 19.02
CA CYS A 184 5.64 -13.59 17.57
C CYS A 184 4.44 -14.38 17.03
N CYS A 185 3.93 -15.37 17.76
CA CYS A 185 2.74 -16.14 17.37
C CYS A 185 1.50 -15.25 17.29
N ARG A 186 1.23 -14.44 18.32
CA ARG A 186 0.12 -13.47 18.31
C ARG A 186 0.27 -12.43 17.21
N GLY A 187 1.48 -11.90 17.02
CA GLY A 187 1.79 -10.95 15.96
C GLY A 187 1.53 -11.54 14.58
N THR A 188 2.04 -12.75 14.33
CA THR A 188 1.84 -13.48 13.07
C THR A 188 0.36 -13.71 12.77
N ALA A 189 -0.40 -14.25 13.74
CA ALA A 189 -1.83 -14.49 13.55
C ALA A 189 -2.61 -13.18 13.28
N THR A 190 -2.28 -12.12 14.00
CA THR A 190 -2.89 -10.80 13.81
C THR A 190 -2.58 -10.23 12.43
N SER A 191 -1.32 -10.26 12.00
CA SER A 191 -0.90 -9.82 10.66
C SER A 191 -1.56 -10.67 9.57
N ALA A 192 -1.72 -11.98 9.77
CA ALA A 192 -2.43 -12.85 8.83
C ALA A 192 -3.90 -12.47 8.65
N PHE A 193 -4.59 -12.04 9.72
CA PHE A 193 -5.96 -11.57 9.64
C PHE A 193 -6.09 -10.22 8.95
N TYR A 194 -5.19 -9.27 9.29
CA TYR A 194 -5.16 -7.95 8.66
C TYR A 194 -4.74 -8.02 7.19
N PHE A 195 -3.86 -8.94 6.83
CA PHE A 195 -3.49 -9.22 5.45
C PHE A 195 -4.73 -9.54 4.59
N VAL A 196 -5.53 -10.53 5.00
CA VAL A 196 -6.76 -10.92 4.28
C VAL A 196 -7.76 -9.76 4.23
N GLU A 197 -7.94 -9.06 5.36
CA GLU A 197 -8.84 -7.90 5.44
C GLU A 197 -8.40 -6.76 4.52
N SER A 198 -7.11 -6.43 4.51
CA SER A 198 -6.52 -5.38 3.67
C SER A 198 -6.66 -5.70 2.19
N TYR A 199 -6.40 -6.95 1.80
CA TYR A 199 -6.56 -7.39 0.41
C TYR A 199 -8.02 -7.25 -0.06
N LEU A 200 -8.99 -7.65 0.78
CA LEU A 200 -10.42 -7.45 0.51
C LEU A 200 -10.78 -5.96 0.39
N ASN A 201 -10.26 -5.11 1.26
CA ASN A 201 -10.49 -3.66 1.19
C ASN A 201 -9.90 -3.06 -0.09
N GLY A 202 -8.71 -3.51 -0.52
CA GLY A 202 -8.08 -3.11 -1.77
C GLY A 202 -8.94 -3.48 -2.99
N LEU A 203 -9.49 -4.70 -3.02
CA LEU A 203 -10.42 -5.15 -4.07
C LEU A 203 -11.71 -4.32 -4.09
N ALA A 204 -12.28 -4.04 -2.92
CA ALA A 204 -13.49 -3.22 -2.82
C ALA A 204 -13.25 -1.80 -3.33
N TYR A 205 -12.12 -1.20 -2.96
CA TYR A 205 -11.71 0.11 -3.44
C TYR A 205 -11.53 0.13 -4.95
N ASP A 206 -10.76 -0.82 -5.50
CA ASP A 206 -10.52 -0.96 -6.94
C ASP A 206 -11.84 -1.00 -7.71
N HIS A 207 -12.76 -1.86 -7.29
CA HIS A 207 -14.04 -1.99 -7.95
C HIS A 207 -14.88 -0.72 -7.83
N TYR A 208 -14.92 -0.10 -6.65
CA TYR A 208 -15.62 1.15 -6.42
C TYR A 208 -15.11 2.27 -7.33
N VAL A 209 -13.80 2.50 -7.41
CA VAL A 209 -13.26 3.62 -8.20
C VAL A 209 -13.44 3.41 -9.70
N THR A 210 -13.37 2.16 -10.18
CA THR A 210 -13.59 1.83 -11.59
C THR A 210 -15.07 1.92 -11.98
N HIS A 211 -15.99 1.51 -11.11
CA HIS A 211 -17.42 1.36 -11.42
C HIS A 211 -18.34 2.34 -10.68
N ARG A 212 -17.79 3.39 -10.05
CA ARG A 212 -18.52 4.34 -9.20
C ARG A 212 -19.83 4.85 -9.80
N LYS A 213 -19.86 5.07 -11.12
CA LYS A 213 -21.03 5.64 -11.81
C LYS A 213 -22.15 4.63 -12.06
N THR A 214 -21.84 3.34 -12.09
CA THR A 214 -22.78 2.26 -12.41
C THR A 214 -23.23 1.49 -11.19
N LEU A 215 -22.51 1.59 -10.07
CA LEU A 215 -22.91 0.99 -8.80
C LEU A 215 -24.16 1.67 -8.22
N ASP A 216 -25.04 0.87 -7.63
CA ASP A 216 -26.14 1.38 -6.82
C ASP A 216 -25.63 1.93 -5.46
N GLU A 217 -26.46 2.72 -4.78
CA GLU A 217 -26.05 3.35 -3.52
C GLU A 217 -25.81 2.35 -2.38
N LYS A 218 -26.46 1.19 -2.40
CA LYS A 218 -26.29 0.17 -1.36
C LYS A 218 -24.93 -0.49 -1.50
N ASP A 219 -24.55 -0.87 -2.71
CA ASP A 219 -23.26 -1.48 -2.99
C ASP A 219 -22.12 -0.47 -2.80
N LYS A 220 -22.32 0.82 -3.12
CA LYS A 220 -21.37 1.87 -2.73
C LYS A 220 -21.12 1.91 -1.23
N GLN A 221 -22.18 1.97 -0.42
CA GLN A 221 -22.05 2.00 1.05
C GLN A 221 -21.30 0.78 1.59
N ILE A 222 -21.54 -0.40 1.03
CA ILE A 222 -20.85 -1.64 1.41
C ILE A 222 -19.38 -1.55 1.04
N LEU A 223 -19.05 -1.19 -0.20
CA LEU A 223 -17.65 -1.17 -0.69
C LEU A 223 -16.82 -0.04 -0.05
N THR A 224 -17.44 1.08 0.32
CA THR A 224 -16.74 2.20 0.97
C THR A 224 -16.82 2.17 2.49
N GLU A 225 -17.56 1.21 3.07
CA GLU A 225 -17.81 1.13 4.52
C GLU A 225 -18.27 2.49 5.10
N TRP A 226 -19.16 3.18 4.39
CA TRP A 226 -19.63 4.52 4.75
C TRP A 226 -21.15 4.55 4.82
N ASP A 227 -21.71 5.02 5.94
CA ASP A 227 -23.14 5.26 6.09
C ASP A 227 -23.46 6.65 5.56
N ILE A 228 -24.07 6.73 4.38
CA ILE A 228 -24.44 7.99 3.73
C ILE A 228 -25.47 8.77 4.55
N GLN A 229 -26.35 8.09 5.29
CA GLN A 229 -27.41 8.76 6.05
C GLN A 229 -26.85 9.42 7.32
N LYS A 230 -25.86 8.77 7.95
CA LYS A 230 -25.24 9.25 9.19
C LYS A 230 -23.95 10.04 8.97
N ASP A 231 -23.49 10.11 7.72
CA ASP A 231 -22.22 10.71 7.31
C ASP A 231 -21.04 10.24 8.17
N CYS A 232 -20.95 8.92 8.38
CA CYS A 232 -19.92 8.33 9.22
C CYS A 232 -19.44 6.96 8.72
N PRO A 233 -18.22 6.53 9.11
CA PRO A 233 -17.76 5.19 8.83
C PRO A 233 -18.66 4.12 9.45
N ARG A 234 -18.95 3.07 8.67
CA ARG A 234 -19.65 1.86 9.10
C ARG A 234 -18.80 0.66 8.74
N TYR A 235 -17.95 0.27 9.68
CA TYR A 235 -17.03 -0.84 9.50
C TYR A 235 -17.78 -2.17 9.40
N LEU A 236 -17.43 -2.95 8.38
CA LEU A 236 -17.92 -4.30 8.17
C LEU A 236 -17.03 -5.30 8.89
N SER A 237 -17.61 -6.38 9.40
CA SER A 237 -16.83 -7.52 9.90
C SER A 237 -16.10 -8.23 8.75
N LEU A 238 -14.99 -8.92 9.05
CA LEU A 238 -14.26 -9.71 8.05
C LEU A 238 -15.18 -10.70 7.31
N ARG A 239 -16.13 -11.31 8.03
CA ARG A 239 -17.15 -12.18 7.46
C ARG A 239 -17.99 -11.46 6.42
N GLU A 240 -18.50 -10.27 6.74
CA GLU A 240 -19.27 -9.47 5.79
C GLU A 240 -18.43 -9.09 4.58
N LYS A 241 -17.15 -8.73 4.75
CA LYS A 241 -16.24 -8.42 3.63
C LYS A 241 -16.06 -9.61 2.68
N ILE A 242 -15.75 -10.80 3.21
CA ILE A 242 -15.61 -12.04 2.43
C ILE A 242 -16.89 -12.38 1.66
N LEU A 243 -18.05 -12.19 2.29
CA LEU A 243 -19.34 -12.53 1.67
C LEU A 243 -19.80 -11.47 0.66
N GLN A 244 -19.62 -10.19 0.95
CA GLN A 244 -20.22 -9.10 0.19
C GLN A 244 -19.32 -8.60 -0.93
N TYR A 245 -18.00 -8.46 -0.72
CA TYR A 245 -17.15 -7.85 -1.75
C TYR A 245 -17.07 -8.69 -3.03
N PRO A 246 -16.74 -9.99 -2.99
CA PRO A 246 -16.78 -10.82 -4.19
C PRO A 246 -18.17 -10.91 -4.81
N ARG A 247 -19.23 -10.92 -3.99
CA ARG A 247 -20.62 -10.95 -4.48
C ARG A 247 -20.91 -9.75 -5.37
N ILE A 248 -20.60 -8.55 -4.88
CA ILE A 248 -20.82 -7.27 -5.57
C ILE A 248 -19.91 -7.19 -6.81
N ILE A 249 -18.63 -7.48 -6.66
CA ILE A 249 -17.63 -7.40 -7.75
C ILE A 249 -18.02 -8.28 -8.94
N LEU A 250 -18.55 -9.48 -8.67
CA LEU A 250 -18.97 -10.43 -9.70
C LEU A 250 -20.43 -10.23 -10.17
N GLY A 251 -21.18 -9.30 -9.58
CA GLY A 251 -22.61 -9.11 -9.88
C GLY A 251 -23.48 -10.33 -9.57
N SER A 252 -23.06 -11.16 -8.61
CA SER A 252 -23.73 -12.42 -8.30
C SER A 252 -24.89 -12.25 -7.30
N THR A 253 -25.92 -13.08 -7.41
CA THR A 253 -27.09 -13.04 -6.52
C THR A 253 -26.75 -13.50 -5.09
N HIS A 254 -25.85 -14.49 -4.96
CA HIS A 254 -25.45 -15.08 -3.68
C HIS A 254 -23.93 -14.99 -3.50
N PRO A 255 -23.42 -14.88 -2.26
CA PRO A 255 -21.98 -14.90 -2.00
C PRO A 255 -21.32 -16.15 -2.60
N PRO A 256 -20.32 -16.00 -3.47
CA PRO A 256 -19.66 -17.13 -4.14
C PRO A 256 -18.75 -17.91 -3.18
N LEU A 257 -18.24 -17.26 -2.13
CA LEU A 257 -17.42 -17.86 -1.08
C LEU A 257 -18.15 -17.77 0.25
N GLN A 258 -18.34 -18.90 0.92
CA GLN A 258 -19.03 -19.04 2.20
C GLN A 258 -18.37 -20.14 3.04
N GLU A 259 -18.64 -20.18 4.34
CA GLU A 259 -18.15 -21.21 5.26
C GLU A 259 -18.59 -22.63 4.86
N SER A 260 -19.74 -22.75 4.18
CA SER A 260 -20.30 -24.02 3.71
C SER A 260 -19.59 -24.59 2.48
N ASN A 261 -18.90 -23.75 1.69
CA ASN A 261 -18.26 -24.15 0.43
C ASN A 261 -16.74 -23.86 0.37
N SER A 262 -16.17 -23.27 1.42
CA SER A 262 -14.74 -22.98 1.53
C SER A 262 -14.23 -23.29 2.93
N ALA A 263 -13.41 -24.32 3.03
CA ALA A 263 -12.79 -24.73 4.30
C ALA A 263 -11.92 -23.61 4.89
N GLU A 264 -11.24 -22.86 4.03
CA GLU A 264 -10.35 -21.75 4.42
C GLU A 264 -11.15 -20.59 5.03
N VAL A 265 -12.30 -20.23 4.44
CA VAL A 265 -13.20 -19.20 4.98
C VAL A 265 -13.71 -19.64 6.34
N LYS A 266 -14.20 -20.88 6.45
CA LYS A 266 -14.70 -21.42 7.71
C LYS A 266 -13.62 -21.39 8.79
N PHE A 267 -12.45 -21.94 8.49
CA PHE A 267 -11.32 -22.00 9.41
C PHE A 267 -10.91 -20.60 9.87
N LEU A 268 -10.68 -19.69 8.92
CA LEU A 268 -10.20 -18.35 9.24
C LEU A 268 -11.20 -17.57 10.10
N LEU A 269 -12.50 -17.64 9.79
CA LEU A 269 -13.53 -16.93 10.56
C LEU A 269 -13.72 -17.48 11.96
N GLU A 270 -13.62 -18.80 12.15
CA GLU A 270 -13.64 -19.44 13.47
C GLU A 270 -12.45 -18.97 14.32
N ARG A 271 -11.24 -18.92 13.73
CA ARG A 271 -10.02 -18.49 14.43
C ARG A 271 -9.94 -16.98 14.67
N VAL A 272 -10.34 -16.15 13.70
CA VAL A 272 -10.39 -14.68 13.83
C VAL A 272 -11.20 -14.28 15.04
N LYS A 273 -12.39 -14.88 15.21
CA LYS A 273 -13.31 -14.49 16.27
C LYS A 273 -12.71 -14.71 17.65
N VAL A 274 -11.98 -15.81 17.83
CA VAL A 274 -11.41 -16.22 19.11
C VAL A 274 -10.11 -15.46 19.39
N LEU A 275 -9.14 -15.52 18.46
CA LEU A 275 -7.81 -14.98 18.68
C LEU A 275 -7.78 -13.44 18.59
N ARG A 276 -8.42 -12.84 17.60
CA ARG A 276 -8.40 -11.37 17.43
C ARG A 276 -9.09 -10.69 18.61
N ASP A 277 -10.21 -11.23 19.07
CA ASP A 277 -10.96 -10.67 20.20
C ASP A 277 -10.18 -10.83 21.53
N ALA A 278 -9.45 -11.93 21.71
CA ALA A 278 -8.54 -12.11 22.83
C ALA A 278 -7.38 -11.11 22.84
N ILE A 279 -6.80 -10.81 21.66
CA ILE A 279 -5.65 -9.91 21.50
C ILE A 279 -6.06 -8.44 21.58
N ALA A 280 -7.12 -8.04 20.87
CA ALA A 280 -7.53 -6.63 20.76
C ALA A 280 -8.39 -6.17 21.94
N HIS A 281 -9.13 -7.08 22.58
CA HIS A 281 -10.02 -6.79 23.69
C HIS A 281 -9.79 -7.77 24.84
N PRO A 282 -8.57 -7.78 25.43
CA PRO A 282 -8.24 -8.67 26.51
C PRO A 282 -9.14 -8.36 27.72
N SER A 283 -9.75 -9.40 28.29
CA SER A 283 -10.53 -9.27 29.51
C SER A 283 -10.25 -10.45 30.43
N PRO A 284 -10.03 -10.22 31.74
CA PRO A 284 -9.81 -11.30 32.71
C PRO A 284 -11.12 -11.99 33.12
N GLY A 285 -12.27 -11.49 32.65
CA GLY A 285 -13.58 -12.08 32.94
C GLY A 285 -13.70 -13.47 32.31
N PRO A 286 -13.99 -14.53 33.09
CA PRO A 286 -14.29 -15.83 32.51
C PRO A 286 -15.62 -15.77 31.76
N ASN A 287 -15.85 -16.73 30.87
CA ASN A 287 -17.17 -16.96 30.33
C ASN A 287 -18.12 -17.31 31.49
N LEU A 288 -19.19 -16.54 31.71
CA LEU A 288 -20.09 -16.73 32.85
C LEU A 288 -20.86 -18.07 32.83
N ILE A 289 -20.92 -18.74 31.67
CA ILE A 289 -21.58 -20.03 31.50
C ILE A 289 -20.58 -21.16 31.72
N THR A 290 -19.43 -21.14 31.05
CA THR A 290 -18.44 -22.24 31.12
C THR A 290 -17.43 -22.08 32.25
N MET A 291 -17.37 -20.90 32.87
CA MET A 291 -16.36 -20.47 33.84
C MET A 291 -14.92 -20.55 33.31
N GLU A 292 -14.73 -20.74 32.00
CA GLU A 292 -13.41 -20.83 31.40
C GLU A 292 -12.85 -19.43 31.08
N PRO A 293 -11.55 -19.21 31.34
CA PRO A 293 -10.87 -17.96 31.01
C PRO A 293 -10.46 -17.97 29.52
N GLY A 294 -11.43 -18.08 28.61
CA GLY A 294 -11.19 -18.32 27.18
C GLY A 294 -10.24 -17.30 26.55
N LYS A 295 -10.53 -16.00 26.68
CA LYS A 295 -9.66 -14.94 26.13
C LYS A 295 -8.26 -14.93 26.74
N GLU A 296 -8.16 -15.18 28.03
CA GLU A 296 -6.87 -15.22 28.73
C GLU A 296 -6.02 -16.41 28.27
N ARG A 297 -6.64 -17.58 28.11
CA ARG A 297 -6.01 -18.78 27.55
C ARG A 297 -5.47 -18.52 26.15
N GLU A 298 -6.28 -17.94 25.28
CA GLU A 298 -5.89 -17.63 23.90
C GLU A 298 -4.76 -16.60 23.86
N LEU A 299 -4.81 -15.57 24.72
CA LEU A 299 -3.79 -14.54 24.80
C LEU A 299 -2.43 -15.08 25.28
N PHE A 300 -2.42 -15.97 26.27
CA PHE A 300 -1.17 -16.46 26.86
C PHE A 300 -0.64 -17.75 26.23
N ASN A 301 -1.51 -18.59 25.66
CA ASN A 301 -1.15 -19.93 25.19
C ASN A 301 -1.31 -20.09 23.67
N THR A 302 -1.17 -19.03 22.87
CA THR A 302 -1.11 -19.19 21.40
C THR A 302 0.14 -20.00 21.02
N GLU A 303 -0.05 -21.23 20.56
CA GLU A 303 1.04 -22.12 20.17
C GLU A 303 1.45 -21.95 18.71
N PHE A 304 2.71 -22.22 18.39
CA PHE A 304 3.22 -22.10 17.01
C PHE A 304 2.46 -23.01 16.01
N SER A 305 2.16 -24.24 16.41
CA SER A 305 1.39 -25.21 15.61
C SER A 305 -0.03 -24.74 15.28
N GLU A 306 -0.58 -23.82 16.06
CA GLU A 306 -1.88 -23.21 15.79
C GLU A 306 -1.81 -22.03 14.80
N VAL A 307 -0.63 -21.40 14.70
CA VAL A 307 -0.39 -20.24 13.82
C VAL A 307 -0.07 -20.69 12.40
N GLU A 308 0.64 -21.80 12.22
CA GLU A 308 0.93 -22.38 10.89
C GLU A 308 -0.31 -22.49 9.99
N PRO A 309 -1.40 -23.15 10.41
CA PRO A 309 -2.59 -23.25 9.56
C PRO A 309 -3.28 -21.89 9.37
N ILE A 310 -3.16 -20.91 10.28
CA ILE A 310 -3.72 -19.57 10.07
C ILE A 310 -3.03 -18.90 8.89
N VAL A 311 -1.70 -18.93 8.85
CA VAL A 311 -0.91 -18.36 7.76
C VAL A 311 -1.23 -19.03 6.42
N ASP A 312 -1.20 -20.36 6.38
CA ASP A 312 -1.44 -21.11 5.14
C ASP A 312 -2.87 -20.90 4.62
N ASN A 313 -3.88 -20.87 5.51
CA ASN A 313 -5.27 -20.61 5.12
C ASN A 313 -5.47 -19.16 4.67
N SER A 314 -4.79 -18.18 5.27
CA SER A 314 -4.85 -16.78 4.81
C SER A 314 -4.30 -16.63 3.39
N ILE A 315 -3.13 -17.21 3.09
CA ILE A 315 -2.53 -17.20 1.74
C ILE A 315 -3.44 -17.90 0.73
N THR A 316 -3.93 -19.09 1.08
CA THR A 316 -4.82 -19.88 0.22
C THR A 316 -6.12 -19.13 -0.07
N LEU A 317 -6.71 -18.49 0.94
CA LEU A 317 -7.93 -17.72 0.80
C LEU A 317 -7.75 -16.51 -0.13
N VAL A 318 -6.67 -15.75 0.03
CA VAL A 318 -6.37 -14.61 -0.86
C VAL A 318 -6.21 -15.06 -2.31
N ARG A 319 -5.45 -16.13 -2.57
CA ARG A 319 -5.34 -16.69 -3.94
C ARG A 319 -6.67 -17.18 -4.49
N LYS A 320 -7.51 -17.78 -3.65
CA LYS A 320 -8.84 -18.26 -4.05
C LYS A 320 -9.76 -17.11 -4.43
N ILE A 321 -9.74 -16.01 -3.65
CA ILE A 321 -10.49 -14.79 -3.96
C ILE A 321 -9.97 -14.16 -5.26
N GLU A 322 -8.65 -14.03 -5.42
CA GLU A 322 -8.04 -13.46 -6.64
C GLU A 322 -8.45 -14.26 -7.88
N LYS A 323 -8.28 -15.58 -7.86
CA LYS A 323 -8.66 -16.47 -8.97
C LYS A 323 -10.14 -16.42 -9.27
N LEU A 324 -10.98 -16.30 -8.23
CA LEU A 324 -12.42 -16.18 -8.40
C LEU A 324 -12.79 -14.86 -9.10
N ILE A 325 -12.12 -13.75 -8.79
CA ILE A 325 -12.45 -12.43 -9.31
C ILE A 325 -11.79 -12.17 -10.67
N GLN A 326 -10.50 -12.50 -10.82
CA GLN A 326 -9.68 -12.18 -11.99
C GLN A 326 -9.49 -13.37 -12.95
N GLY A 327 -9.85 -14.59 -12.53
CA GLY A 327 -9.64 -15.81 -13.31
C GLY A 327 -8.19 -16.35 -13.29
N ASN A 328 -7.25 -15.66 -12.65
CA ASN A 328 -5.84 -16.04 -12.48
C ASN A 328 -5.28 -15.37 -11.21
N ASP A 329 -4.01 -15.59 -10.88
CA ASP A 329 -3.30 -15.01 -9.72
C ASP A 329 -2.10 -14.13 -10.12
N LEU A 330 -2.09 -13.58 -11.35
CA LEU A 330 -0.93 -12.85 -11.88
C LEU A 330 -0.63 -11.54 -11.15
N ARG A 331 -1.61 -10.95 -10.44
CA ARG A 331 -1.41 -9.73 -9.63
C ARG A 331 -0.83 -10.01 -8.24
N LEU A 332 -0.62 -11.28 -7.91
CA LEU A 332 -0.08 -11.74 -6.63
C LEU A 332 1.35 -12.26 -6.79
N ASP A 333 2.15 -11.62 -7.64
CA ASP A 333 3.55 -11.97 -7.88
C ASP A 333 4.43 -11.84 -6.62
N TRP A 334 4.02 -10.98 -5.69
CA TRP A 334 4.60 -10.81 -4.35
C TRP A 334 4.14 -11.87 -3.33
N LEU A 335 3.13 -12.70 -3.64
CA LEU A 335 2.55 -13.67 -2.70
C LEU A 335 3.17 -15.06 -2.84
N HIS A 336 4.17 -15.34 -2.02
CA HIS A 336 4.92 -16.60 -2.04
C HIS A 336 4.45 -17.62 -0.99
N ASP A 337 4.68 -18.90 -1.28
CA ASP A 337 4.53 -19.96 -0.28
C ASP A 337 5.80 -20.11 0.57
N ARG A 338 5.67 -20.86 1.66
CA ARG A 338 6.82 -21.35 2.42
C ARG A 338 7.66 -22.31 1.56
N GLY A 339 8.97 -22.26 1.73
CA GLY A 339 9.90 -23.21 1.15
C GLY A 339 9.77 -24.62 1.76
N GLY A 340 10.54 -25.57 1.24
CA GLY A 340 10.57 -26.95 1.75
C GLY A 340 11.11 -27.08 3.19
N ASP A 341 11.84 -26.08 3.68
CA ASP A 341 12.27 -25.94 5.07
C ASP A 341 11.15 -25.35 5.99
N GLY A 342 10.05 -24.94 5.37
CA GLY A 342 8.90 -24.31 5.99
C GLY A 342 9.17 -22.89 6.49
N PHE A 343 10.16 -22.19 5.95
CA PHE A 343 10.37 -20.75 6.10
C PHE A 343 9.87 -20.00 4.87
N PHE A 344 9.53 -18.73 5.03
CA PHE A 344 9.28 -17.81 3.91
C PHE A 344 10.60 -17.33 3.30
N PRO A 345 10.74 -17.29 1.97
CA PRO A 345 11.98 -16.91 1.29
C PRO A 345 12.30 -15.41 1.41
N ASP A 346 13.59 -15.06 1.40
CA ASP A 346 14.08 -13.67 1.51
C ASP A 346 13.58 -12.73 0.41
N VAL A 347 13.17 -13.27 -0.74
CA VAL A 347 12.63 -12.48 -1.86
C VAL A 347 11.38 -11.69 -1.49
N ILE A 348 10.65 -12.11 -0.44
CA ILE A 348 9.45 -11.42 0.05
C ILE A 348 9.80 -10.06 0.68
N PHE A 349 10.99 -9.89 1.25
CA PHE A 349 11.35 -8.71 2.05
C PHE A 349 12.09 -7.62 1.25
N ARG A 350 11.84 -7.55 -0.07
CA ARG A 350 12.60 -6.70 -1.01
C ARG A 350 11.90 -5.42 -1.37
#